data_AF-A0A7Y5AA13-F1
#
_entry.id   AF-A0A7Y5AA13-F1
#
_cell.length_a   1.000
_cell.length_b   1.000
_cell.length_c   1.000
_cell.angle_alpha   90.00
_cell.angle_beta   90.00
_cell.angle_gamma   90.00
#
_symmetry.space_group_name_H-M   'P 1'
#
loop_
_entity.id
_entity.type
_entity.pdbx_description
1 polymer ?
#
loop_
_entity_poly.entity_id
_entity_poly.type
_entity_poly.pdbx_seq_one_letter_code
_entity_poly.pdbx_strand_id
1 'polypeptide(L)'
;MKLIFTESYPTLKAKLSSVGGEWDETQSGKKVLRLDGGVMNWFEGTGTIQFQGKPDKKDALERLVVSALAPEIDLPPVERPSPPPDISQSKKINTPPILDNIAAQHLKGEFTESEIIIGIVSAVGTESSRVINPLKDRVGQFGYSVEEIKISSLLSAQQASLDGSSEYIRIKALMQAGDQLRESTKNNAILSYGAAKRIQEARSDSSKKRAYIINSLKHPEEVELLRKIYGQGFYLFGIHADPKRRLHYLMNDKGLSQSEALEVTKTDEDENITHGQRTRDTYHLADFFINLGKNDDQVKNTIQRFLELILSHPYRNPTFDEFAMFMAFSSSVRSGDLSRQVGAVITKERQIIATGANDSPKSGGGLYWAEIDENSGIVSDTPQGKDYTRGEDSNKSEQTEIIREILSQINDLNAEQEVTEQAFKGIQAILEKSRIRDLTEFGRVVHAEMEALLSCSRSDISCADSDLYCTTFPCHNCAKHIIAAGIKRVIYVEPYPKSKALEFHSDSVELNTTLESSKPSDNVTFEPFTGVGARRFLDFFSMNLGAGSKLKRKSSDGLTVDWDKTKAKARVPLLPISYLNTEAQAAAVFNSETANS
;
A
#
# COMPACT_ATOMS: atom_id res chain seq x y z
N MET A 1 23.84 -44.81 25.02
CA MET A 1 24.35 -46.07 25.61
C MET A 1 25.02 -45.70 26.93
N LYS A 2 24.75 -46.39 28.06
CA LYS A 2 25.45 -46.08 29.33
C LYS A 2 26.79 -46.82 29.36
N LEU A 3 27.90 -46.09 29.32
CA LEU A 3 29.23 -46.68 29.42
C LEU A 3 29.55 -46.97 30.89
N ILE A 4 29.89 -48.22 31.21
CA ILE A 4 30.18 -48.67 32.57
C ILE A 4 31.53 -49.40 32.55
N PHE A 5 32.42 -49.02 33.47
CA PHE A 5 33.70 -49.66 33.70
C PHE A 5 33.83 -50.00 35.18
N THR A 6 33.78 -51.29 35.52
CA THR A 6 33.64 -51.78 36.91
C THR A 6 34.94 -52.19 37.58
N GLU A 7 36.08 -52.13 36.88
CA GLU A 7 37.39 -52.44 37.48
C GLU A 7 37.92 -51.25 38.31
N SER A 8 39.05 -51.46 39.00
CA SER A 8 39.68 -50.45 39.87
C SER A 8 40.12 -49.19 39.11
N TYR A 9 40.15 -48.05 39.81
CA TYR A 9 40.61 -46.79 39.22
C TYR A 9 42.03 -46.85 38.61
N PRO A 10 43.04 -47.49 39.25
CA PRO A 10 44.34 -47.68 38.61
C PRO A 10 44.26 -48.38 37.25
N THR A 11 43.38 -49.38 37.10
CA THR A 11 43.17 -50.07 35.83
C THR A 11 42.51 -49.17 34.80
N LEU A 12 41.50 -48.39 35.21
CA LEU A 12 40.85 -47.40 34.33
C LEU A 12 41.87 -46.36 33.83
N LYS A 13 42.68 -45.82 34.74
CA LYS A 13 43.70 -44.81 34.43
C LYS A 13 44.77 -45.36 33.50
N ALA A 14 45.17 -46.63 33.67
CA ALA A 14 46.10 -47.30 32.77
C ALA A 14 45.50 -47.54 31.38
N LYS A 15 44.24 -47.98 31.27
CA LYS A 15 43.58 -48.17 29.95
C LYS A 15 43.37 -46.86 29.21
N LEU A 16 43.16 -45.76 29.93
CA LEU A 16 43.00 -44.42 29.37
C LEU A 16 44.31 -43.65 29.22
N SER A 17 45.48 -44.26 29.45
CA SER A 17 46.76 -43.55 29.37
C SER A 17 47.05 -43.01 27.96
N SER A 18 46.51 -43.64 26.92
CA SER A 18 46.63 -43.21 25.51
C SER A 18 45.71 -42.05 25.13
N VAL A 19 44.64 -41.81 25.91
CA VAL A 19 43.71 -40.69 25.67
C VAL A 19 44.34 -39.34 26.07
N GLY A 20 45.21 -39.35 27.08
CA GLY A 20 45.80 -38.14 27.65
C GLY A 20 44.79 -37.31 28.46
N GLY A 21 45.26 -36.18 29.02
CA GLY A 21 44.45 -35.27 29.84
C GLY A 21 44.79 -35.29 31.33
N GLU A 22 44.18 -34.37 32.07
CA GLU A 22 44.44 -34.16 33.49
C GLU A 22 43.37 -34.84 34.35
N TRP A 23 43.83 -35.66 35.30
CA TRP A 23 42.95 -36.33 36.26
C TRP A 23 42.82 -35.49 37.54
N ASP A 24 41.58 -35.22 37.91
CA ASP A 24 41.20 -34.70 39.22
C ASP A 24 40.64 -35.83 40.08
N GLU A 25 41.33 -36.08 41.19
CA GLU A 25 41.06 -37.16 42.12
C GLU A 25 40.63 -36.66 43.51
N THR A 26 40.40 -35.36 43.65
CA THR A 26 40.15 -34.67 44.93
C THR A 26 38.83 -35.08 45.60
N GLN A 27 37.89 -35.64 44.83
CA GLN A 27 36.57 -36.06 45.34
C GLN A 27 36.54 -37.55 45.65
N SER A 28 36.11 -37.90 46.86
CA SER A 28 35.96 -39.31 47.28
C SER A 28 34.85 -39.99 46.49
N GLY A 29 35.14 -41.14 45.87
CA GLY A 29 34.19 -41.95 45.10
C GLY A 29 33.93 -41.49 43.66
N LYS A 30 34.62 -40.44 43.19
CA LYS A 30 34.48 -39.90 41.82
C LYS A 30 35.82 -39.46 41.26
N LYS A 31 36.13 -39.84 40.03
CA LYS A 31 37.37 -39.47 39.32
C LYS A 31 37.02 -38.72 38.04
N VAL A 32 37.68 -37.60 37.80
CA VAL A 32 37.34 -36.71 36.67
C VAL A 32 38.54 -36.58 35.74
N LEU A 33 38.35 -36.84 34.45
CA LEU A 33 39.36 -36.63 33.41
C LEU A 33 38.96 -35.42 32.56
N ARG A 34 39.88 -34.47 32.37
CA ARG A 34 39.67 -33.27 31.55
C ARG A 34 40.64 -33.26 30.37
N LEU A 35 40.12 -33.03 29.18
CA LEU A 35 40.91 -32.90 27.95
C LEU A 35 40.22 -31.92 26.99
N ASP A 36 40.94 -30.88 26.54
CA ASP A 36 40.50 -29.90 25.53
C ASP A 36 39.08 -29.33 25.72
N GLY A 37 38.66 -29.15 26.98
CA GLY A 37 37.34 -28.62 27.36
C GLY A 37 36.22 -29.66 27.42
N GLY A 38 36.50 -30.93 27.14
CA GLY A 38 35.65 -32.08 27.46
C GLY A 38 35.93 -32.60 28.87
N VAL A 39 34.90 -33.11 29.55
CA VAL A 39 34.99 -33.64 30.91
C VAL A 39 34.37 -35.02 30.97
N MET A 40 35.12 -36.02 31.43
CA MET A 40 34.63 -37.34 31.76
C MET A 40 34.59 -37.52 33.27
N ASN A 41 33.45 -37.95 33.79
CA ASN A 41 33.27 -38.33 35.19
C ASN A 41 33.13 -39.86 35.30
N TRP A 42 33.93 -40.50 36.13
CA TRP A 42 33.79 -41.91 36.50
C TRP A 42 33.44 -42.03 37.99
N PHE A 43 32.45 -42.85 38.32
CA PHE A 43 31.97 -43.04 39.68
C PHE A 43 32.38 -44.41 40.19
N GLU A 44 33.21 -44.44 41.24
CA GLU A 44 33.86 -45.65 41.74
C GLU A 44 32.87 -46.69 42.28
N GLY A 45 31.79 -46.24 42.92
CA GLY A 45 30.77 -47.14 43.49
C GLY A 45 29.88 -47.85 42.45
N THR A 46 29.74 -47.31 41.25
CA THR A 46 28.84 -47.87 40.21
C THR A 46 29.55 -48.20 38.91
N GLY A 47 30.82 -47.82 38.76
CA GLY A 47 31.59 -47.90 37.52
C GLY A 47 31.08 -47.00 36.39
N THR A 48 30.06 -46.16 36.62
CA THR A 48 29.40 -45.42 35.53
C THR A 48 30.30 -44.30 35.00
N ILE A 49 30.36 -44.15 33.68
CA ILE A 49 31.06 -43.05 33.00
C ILE A 49 30.05 -42.08 32.40
N GLN A 50 30.26 -40.77 32.62
CA GLN A 50 29.44 -39.69 32.08
C GLN A 50 30.29 -38.57 31.48
N PHE A 51 29.89 -38.08 30.31
CA PHE A 51 30.59 -37.00 29.60
C PHE A 51 29.82 -35.67 29.68
N GLN A 52 30.54 -34.57 29.87
CA GLN A 52 30.02 -33.21 29.96
C GLN A 52 30.96 -32.25 29.19
N GLY A 53 30.44 -31.09 28.77
CA GLY A 53 31.19 -30.06 28.04
C GLY A 53 30.44 -29.52 26.81
N LYS A 54 31.08 -28.63 26.04
CA LYS A 54 30.54 -28.17 24.74
C LYS A 54 30.41 -29.37 23.78
N PRO A 55 29.37 -29.45 22.92
CA PRO A 55 29.05 -30.63 22.13
C PRO A 55 30.26 -31.23 21.39
N ASP A 56 30.98 -30.42 20.60
CA ASP A 56 32.12 -30.88 19.80
C ASP A 56 33.28 -31.44 20.64
N LYS A 57 33.48 -30.90 21.85
CA LYS A 57 34.58 -31.31 22.76
C LYS A 57 34.20 -32.53 23.60
N LYS A 58 32.95 -32.57 24.06
CA LYS A 58 32.37 -33.72 24.75
C LYS A 58 32.41 -34.95 23.84
N ASP A 59 31.94 -34.82 22.59
CA ASP A 59 31.83 -35.93 21.65
C ASP A 59 33.20 -36.44 21.16
N ALA A 60 34.22 -35.57 21.15
CA ALA A 60 35.59 -35.96 20.87
C ALA A 60 36.18 -36.79 22.02
N LEU A 61 36.01 -36.35 23.28
CA LEU A 61 36.51 -37.07 24.45
C LEU A 61 35.76 -38.40 24.64
N GLU A 62 34.45 -38.42 24.43
CA GLU A 62 33.64 -39.64 24.49
C GLU A 62 34.14 -40.70 23.51
N ARG A 63 34.48 -40.32 22.26
CA ARG A 63 35.04 -41.25 21.27
C ARG A 63 36.40 -41.82 21.69
N LEU A 64 37.31 -40.98 22.20
CA LEU A 64 38.63 -41.44 22.64
C LEU A 64 38.52 -42.44 23.81
N VAL A 65 37.66 -42.13 24.78
CA VAL A 65 37.45 -42.99 25.95
C VAL A 65 36.76 -44.30 25.56
N VAL A 66 35.72 -44.26 24.72
CA VAL A 66 35.03 -45.46 24.24
C VAL A 66 35.99 -46.35 23.43
N SER A 67 36.77 -45.76 22.52
CA SER A 67 37.75 -46.51 21.72
C SER A 67 38.82 -47.19 22.59
N ALA A 68 39.25 -46.55 23.68
CA ALA A 68 40.23 -47.12 24.61
C ALA A 68 39.66 -48.21 25.53
N LEU A 69 38.38 -48.13 25.92
CA LEU A 69 37.77 -49.06 26.89
C LEU A 69 36.99 -50.21 26.26
N ALA A 70 36.47 -50.02 25.05
CA ALA A 70 35.64 -51.00 24.34
C ALA A 70 35.92 -50.95 22.83
N PRO A 71 37.12 -51.40 22.39
CA PRO A 71 37.57 -51.31 21.00
C PRO A 71 36.74 -52.16 20.00
N GLU A 72 35.86 -53.04 20.49
CA GLU A 72 34.94 -53.84 19.67
C GLU A 72 33.62 -53.12 19.33
N ILE A 73 33.37 -51.92 19.89
CA ILE A 73 32.20 -51.10 19.55
C ILE A 73 32.54 -50.24 18.32
N ASP A 74 32.20 -50.75 17.14
CA ASP A 74 32.29 -50.01 15.88
C ASP A 74 31.15 -48.98 15.82
N LEU A 75 31.45 -47.71 16.14
CA LEU A 75 30.50 -46.62 16.02
C LEU A 75 30.32 -46.27 14.53
N PRO A 76 29.10 -46.26 13.97
CA PRO A 76 28.89 -45.96 12.56
C PRO A 76 29.45 -44.58 12.23
N PRO A 77 30.06 -44.41 11.04
CA PRO A 77 30.57 -43.11 10.64
C PRO A 77 29.40 -42.13 10.59
N VAL A 78 29.52 -41.04 11.32
CA VAL A 78 28.64 -39.88 11.14
C VAL A 78 28.82 -39.45 9.69
N GLU A 79 27.78 -39.61 8.86
CA GLU A 79 27.67 -38.86 7.62
C GLU A 79 27.89 -37.40 8.00
N ARG A 80 29.04 -36.86 7.63
CA ARG A 80 29.19 -35.40 7.64
C ARG A 80 28.07 -34.92 6.72
N PRO A 81 27.19 -34.00 7.15
CA PRO A 81 26.53 -33.19 6.15
C PRO A 81 27.63 -32.68 5.24
N SER A 82 27.43 -32.84 3.93
CA SER A 82 28.36 -32.33 2.92
C SER A 82 28.83 -30.95 3.40
N PRO A 83 30.14 -30.67 3.42
CA PRO A 83 30.55 -29.32 3.77
C PRO A 83 29.73 -28.37 2.90
N PRO A 84 29.12 -27.30 3.46
CA PRO A 84 28.52 -26.30 2.60
C PRO A 84 29.57 -25.99 1.54
N PRO A 85 29.19 -25.92 0.25
CA PRO A 85 30.13 -25.81 -0.85
C PRO A 85 31.16 -24.75 -0.48
N ASP A 86 32.44 -25.11 -0.64
CA ASP A 86 33.58 -24.33 -0.20
C ASP A 86 33.39 -22.84 -0.53
N ILE A 87 33.03 -22.03 0.47
CA ILE A 87 32.84 -20.57 0.32
C ILE A 87 34.22 -19.88 0.22
N SER A 88 35.34 -20.62 0.31
CA SER A 88 36.66 -20.09 -0.06
C SER A 88 36.91 -20.10 -1.58
N GLN A 89 36.07 -20.79 -2.34
CA GLN A 89 35.62 -20.33 -3.66
C GLN A 89 34.12 -20.10 -3.62
N SER A 90 33.69 -19.15 -2.78
CA SER A 90 32.64 -18.28 -3.28
C SER A 90 33.13 -17.88 -4.67
N LYS A 91 32.40 -18.28 -5.72
CA LYS A 91 32.30 -17.38 -6.87
C LYS A 91 32.11 -16.05 -6.18
N LYS A 92 33.14 -15.18 -6.20
CA LYS A 92 32.88 -13.77 -6.03
C LYS A 92 31.75 -13.58 -7.01
N ILE A 93 30.54 -13.47 -6.48
CA ILE A 93 29.46 -12.90 -7.23
C ILE A 93 30.11 -11.58 -7.58
N ASN A 94 30.48 -11.43 -8.84
CA ASN A 94 31.06 -10.20 -9.34
C ASN A 94 29.89 -9.22 -9.30
N THR A 95 29.44 -8.86 -8.10
CA THR A 95 28.73 -7.63 -7.87
C THR A 95 29.77 -6.58 -8.20
N PRO A 96 29.50 -5.67 -9.15
CA PRO A 96 30.32 -4.48 -9.33
C PRO A 96 30.73 -3.91 -7.96
N PRO A 97 32.00 -3.57 -7.71
CA PRO A 97 32.48 -3.10 -6.40
C PRO A 97 31.69 -1.89 -5.85
N ILE A 98 30.93 -1.21 -6.71
CA ILE A 98 29.98 -0.15 -6.39
C ILE A 98 28.75 -0.67 -5.61
N LEU A 99 28.20 -1.84 -5.95
CA LEU A 99 26.98 -2.39 -5.35
C LEU A 99 27.21 -2.95 -3.94
N ASP A 100 28.37 -3.56 -3.69
CA ASP A 100 28.77 -4.02 -2.35
C ASP A 100 28.90 -2.84 -1.37
N ASN A 101 29.37 -1.69 -1.86
CA ASN A 101 29.47 -0.46 -1.08
C ASN A 101 28.09 0.14 -0.75
N ILE A 102 27.13 0.14 -1.70
CA ILE A 102 25.78 0.67 -1.47
C ILE A 102 25.03 -0.15 -0.41
N ALA A 103 25.07 -1.48 -0.50
CA ALA A 103 24.43 -2.35 0.49
C ALA A 103 25.01 -2.11 1.90
N ALA A 104 26.34 -2.03 2.01
CA ALA A 104 27.02 -1.74 3.27
C ALA A 104 26.66 -0.35 3.83
N GLN A 105 26.60 0.69 2.98
CA GLN A 105 26.16 2.03 3.38
C GLN A 105 24.72 2.04 3.86
N HIS A 106 23.81 1.32 3.20
CA HIS A 106 22.42 1.22 3.62
C HIS A 106 22.29 0.57 5.00
N LEU A 107 22.96 -0.55 5.24
CA LEU A 107 22.95 -1.26 6.52
C LEU A 107 23.49 -0.41 7.67
N LYS A 108 24.42 0.51 7.39
CA LYS A 108 24.94 1.48 8.36
C LYS A 108 24.05 2.73 8.51
N GLY A 109 23.00 2.88 7.69
CA GLY A 109 22.15 4.07 7.64
C GLY A 109 22.84 5.30 7.02
N GLU A 110 23.89 5.07 6.23
CA GLU A 110 24.75 6.09 5.63
C GLU A 110 24.35 6.41 4.18
N PHE A 111 23.55 5.57 3.53
CA PHE A 111 23.11 5.78 2.15
C PHE A 111 22.29 7.07 1.98
N THR A 112 22.70 7.90 1.01
CA THR A 112 22.08 9.22 0.74
C THR A 112 21.71 9.46 -0.71
N GLU A 113 22.14 8.60 -1.63
CA GLU A 113 22.01 8.74 -3.08
C GLU A 113 20.72 8.06 -3.59
N SER A 114 19.66 8.04 -2.78
CA SER A 114 18.37 7.46 -3.15
C SER A 114 17.72 8.28 -4.27
N GLU A 115 17.28 7.60 -5.33
CA GLU A 115 16.37 8.19 -6.32
C GLU A 115 14.98 8.42 -5.71
N ILE A 116 14.19 9.32 -6.31
CA ILE A 116 12.79 9.58 -5.95
C ILE A 116 11.93 9.42 -7.21
N ILE A 117 10.98 8.50 -7.18
CA ILE A 117 10.04 8.32 -8.30
C ILE A 117 8.67 8.84 -7.86
N ILE A 118 8.13 9.83 -8.57
CA ILE A 118 6.85 10.46 -8.26
C ILE A 118 5.88 10.22 -9.41
N GLY A 119 4.78 9.51 -9.16
CA GLY A 119 3.65 9.45 -10.08
C GLY A 119 2.68 10.60 -9.81
N ILE A 120 2.08 11.16 -10.86
CA ILE A 120 1.00 12.15 -10.76
C ILE A 120 -0.29 11.56 -11.32
N VAL A 121 -1.35 11.62 -10.52
CA VAL A 121 -2.73 11.32 -10.96
C VAL A 121 -3.60 12.57 -10.76
N SER A 122 -4.30 12.95 -11.81
CA SER A 122 -5.20 14.11 -11.82
C SER A 122 -6.23 13.97 -12.93
N ALA A 123 -7.46 14.43 -12.69
CA ALA A 123 -8.50 14.44 -13.71
C ALA A 123 -8.16 15.37 -14.88
N VAL A 124 -8.69 15.09 -16.07
CA VAL A 124 -8.62 15.99 -17.23
C VAL A 124 -9.19 17.38 -16.88
N GLY A 125 -8.60 18.42 -17.44
CA GLY A 125 -8.92 19.81 -17.11
C GLY A 125 -8.27 20.32 -15.82
N THR A 126 -7.49 19.50 -15.11
CA THR A 126 -6.67 19.97 -14.00
C THR A 126 -5.44 20.71 -14.53
N GLU A 127 -5.20 21.93 -14.05
CA GLU A 127 -3.99 22.72 -14.35
C GLU A 127 -2.75 22.16 -13.63
N SER A 128 -2.37 20.92 -13.92
CA SER A 128 -1.34 20.18 -13.20
C SER A 128 0.04 20.84 -13.22
N SER A 129 0.32 21.71 -14.20
CA SER A 129 1.53 22.53 -14.26
C SER A 129 1.72 23.42 -13.03
N ARG A 130 0.62 23.91 -12.41
CA ARG A 130 0.65 24.69 -11.16
C ARG A 130 1.11 23.87 -9.94
N VAL A 131 1.15 22.55 -10.05
CA VAL A 131 1.69 21.63 -9.03
C VAL A 131 3.07 21.09 -9.45
N ILE A 132 3.19 20.64 -10.71
CA ILE A 132 4.39 19.98 -11.23
C ILE A 132 5.58 20.94 -11.30
N ASN A 133 5.39 22.19 -11.73
CA ASN A 133 6.49 23.16 -11.82
C ASN A 133 7.05 23.47 -10.42
N PRO A 134 6.24 23.85 -9.41
CA PRO A 134 6.73 23.97 -8.04
C PRO A 134 7.35 22.69 -7.50
N LEU A 135 6.80 21.51 -7.81
CA LEU A 135 7.37 20.23 -7.39
C LEU A 135 8.80 20.05 -7.93
N LYS A 136 9.04 20.32 -9.22
CA LYS A 136 10.38 20.27 -9.84
C LYS A 136 11.34 21.23 -9.14
N ASP A 137 10.93 22.48 -8.96
CA ASP A 137 11.75 23.51 -8.32
C ASP A 137 12.11 23.12 -6.88
N ARG A 138 11.13 22.64 -6.11
CA ARG A 138 11.32 22.28 -4.71
C ARG A 138 12.17 21.03 -4.54
N VAL A 139 11.98 20.01 -5.37
CA VAL A 139 12.84 18.80 -5.40
C VAL A 139 14.28 19.19 -5.74
N GLY A 140 14.48 20.08 -6.72
CA GLY A 140 15.80 20.60 -7.09
C GLY A 140 16.55 21.26 -5.93
N GLN A 141 15.84 21.96 -5.04
CA GLN A 141 16.44 22.57 -3.84
C GLN A 141 17.00 21.55 -2.83
N PHE A 142 16.70 20.25 -2.97
CA PHE A 142 17.29 19.16 -2.19
C PHE A 142 18.50 18.50 -2.88
N GLY A 143 18.98 19.09 -3.97
CA GLY A 143 20.14 18.61 -4.74
C GLY A 143 19.82 17.50 -5.74
N TYR A 144 18.56 17.37 -6.13
CA TYR A 144 18.12 16.38 -7.12
C TYR A 144 18.07 16.98 -8.53
N SER A 145 18.59 16.26 -9.52
CA SER A 145 18.25 16.52 -10.92
C SER A 145 16.87 15.94 -11.21
N VAL A 146 15.95 16.76 -11.72
CA VAL A 146 14.56 16.37 -11.92
C VAL A 146 14.23 16.22 -13.40
N GLU A 147 13.66 15.08 -13.76
CA GLU A 147 13.13 14.81 -15.09
C GLU A 147 11.63 14.53 -15.05
N GLU A 148 10.90 15.11 -15.99
CA GLU A 148 9.46 14.89 -16.14
C GLU A 148 9.20 13.99 -17.35
N ILE A 149 8.53 12.87 -17.12
CA ILE A 149 8.13 11.90 -18.14
C ILE A 149 6.63 12.02 -18.31
N LYS A 150 6.20 12.64 -19.42
CA LYS A 150 4.78 12.69 -19.78
C LYS A 150 4.38 11.38 -20.42
N ILE A 151 3.40 10.67 -19.86
CA ILE A 151 2.93 9.38 -20.41
C ILE A 151 2.49 9.53 -21.88
N SER A 152 1.83 10.64 -22.22
CA SER A 152 1.41 10.92 -23.61
C SER A 152 2.58 11.00 -24.61
N SER A 153 3.81 11.26 -24.16
CA SER A 153 5.00 11.27 -25.05
C SER A 153 5.42 9.87 -25.52
N LEU A 154 4.88 8.82 -24.88
CA LEU A 154 5.06 7.43 -25.31
C LEU A 154 4.14 7.07 -26.50
N LEU A 155 3.14 7.91 -26.78
CA LEU A 155 2.15 7.76 -27.86
C LEU A 155 2.53 8.63 -29.08
N SER A 156 3.83 8.89 -29.26
CA SER A 156 4.37 9.92 -30.17
C SER A 156 4.05 9.71 -31.65
N ALA A 157 3.81 8.47 -32.10
CA ALA A 157 3.43 8.17 -33.49
C ALA A 157 2.08 8.80 -33.87
N GLN A 158 1.15 8.96 -32.91
CA GLN A 158 -0.13 9.64 -33.14
C GLN A 158 -0.08 11.15 -32.87
N GLN A 159 0.95 11.68 -32.18
CA GLN A 159 1.05 13.13 -31.94
C GLN A 159 1.45 13.91 -33.19
N ALA A 160 2.31 13.35 -34.05
CA ALA A 160 2.77 14.01 -35.26
C ALA A 160 1.64 14.23 -36.30
N SER A 161 0.57 13.45 -36.25
CA SER A 161 -0.61 13.59 -37.13
C SER A 161 -1.68 14.55 -36.59
N LEU A 162 -1.49 15.10 -35.39
CA LEU A 162 -2.46 15.95 -34.68
C LEU A 162 -2.06 17.43 -34.63
N ASP A 163 -0.92 17.81 -35.24
CA ASP A 163 -0.46 19.20 -35.28
C ASP A 163 -1.49 20.10 -35.99
N GLY A 164 -1.98 21.12 -35.28
CA GLY A 164 -3.02 22.05 -35.75
C GLY A 164 -4.47 21.62 -35.52
N SER A 165 -4.72 20.45 -34.90
CA SER A 165 -6.07 20.03 -34.48
C SER A 165 -6.56 20.75 -33.22
N SER A 166 -7.87 20.77 -32.98
CA SER A 166 -8.43 21.35 -31.74
C SER A 166 -7.96 20.54 -30.51
N GLU A 167 -7.91 21.17 -29.34
CA GLU A 167 -7.47 20.49 -28.12
C GLU A 167 -8.39 19.29 -27.78
N TYR A 168 -9.69 19.38 -28.08
CA TYR A 168 -10.62 18.26 -27.96
C TYR A 168 -10.16 17.03 -28.76
N ILE A 169 -9.88 17.22 -30.06
CA ILE A 169 -9.44 16.15 -30.95
C ILE A 169 -8.13 15.55 -30.43
N ARG A 170 -7.18 16.41 -30.00
CA ARG A 170 -5.91 15.96 -29.43
C ARG A 170 -6.10 15.12 -28.16
N ILE A 171 -6.97 15.54 -27.25
CA ILE A 171 -7.27 14.79 -26.02
C ILE A 171 -7.89 13.43 -26.35
N LYS A 172 -8.95 13.41 -27.17
CA LYS A 172 -9.63 12.17 -27.58
C LYS A 172 -8.68 11.19 -28.26
N ALA A 173 -7.86 11.67 -29.19
CA ALA A 173 -6.91 10.83 -29.90
C ALA A 173 -5.88 10.19 -28.95
N LEU A 174 -5.39 10.94 -27.95
CA LEU A 174 -4.46 10.39 -26.96
C LEU A 174 -5.12 9.40 -25.99
N MET A 175 -6.37 9.64 -25.60
CA MET A 175 -7.15 8.69 -24.80
C MET A 175 -7.31 7.37 -25.57
N GLN A 176 -7.84 7.45 -26.79
CA GLN A 176 -8.03 6.31 -27.68
C GLN A 176 -6.73 5.55 -27.97
N ALA A 177 -5.63 6.27 -28.20
CA ALA A 177 -4.32 5.66 -28.40
C ALA A 177 -3.84 4.89 -27.16
N GLY A 178 -4.05 5.44 -25.97
CA GLY A 178 -3.73 4.77 -24.71
C GLY A 178 -4.57 3.51 -24.52
N ASP A 179 -5.87 3.58 -24.77
CA ASP A 179 -6.80 2.45 -24.61
C ASP A 179 -6.51 1.36 -25.65
N GLN A 180 -6.26 1.75 -26.90
CA GLN A 180 -5.86 0.83 -27.98
C GLN A 180 -4.55 0.12 -27.63
N LEU A 181 -3.57 0.81 -27.06
CA LEU A 181 -2.31 0.19 -26.67
C LEU A 181 -2.51 -0.81 -25.50
N ARG A 182 -3.34 -0.47 -24.52
CA ARG A 182 -3.70 -1.40 -23.43
C ARG A 182 -4.46 -2.61 -23.96
N GLU A 183 -5.35 -2.43 -24.91
CA GLU A 183 -6.14 -3.49 -25.53
C GLU A 183 -5.29 -4.40 -26.42
N SER A 184 -4.44 -3.85 -27.30
CA SER A 184 -3.59 -4.63 -28.21
C SER A 184 -2.59 -5.49 -27.45
N THR A 185 -2.06 -4.97 -26.34
CA THR A 185 -1.13 -5.69 -25.46
C THR A 185 -1.83 -6.53 -24.39
N LYS A 186 -3.15 -6.36 -24.22
CA LYS A 186 -3.95 -6.94 -23.11
C LYS A 186 -3.35 -6.63 -21.73
N ASN A 187 -2.75 -5.46 -21.59
CA ASN A 187 -1.98 -5.06 -20.42
C ASN A 187 -2.29 -3.61 -20.05
N ASN A 188 -3.07 -3.40 -18.99
CA ASN A 188 -3.47 -2.04 -18.60
C ASN A 188 -2.31 -1.20 -18.04
N ALA A 189 -1.19 -1.83 -17.68
CA ALA A 189 -0.01 -1.17 -17.15
C ALA A 189 1.06 -0.85 -18.22
N ILE A 190 0.82 -1.14 -19.50
CA ILE A 190 1.79 -1.00 -20.59
C ILE A 190 2.46 0.38 -20.66
N LEU A 191 1.73 1.46 -20.39
CA LEU A 191 2.27 2.81 -20.38
C LEU A 191 3.27 3.04 -19.23
N SER A 192 3.10 2.37 -18.10
CA SER A 192 4.06 2.41 -17.00
C SER A 192 5.31 1.58 -17.25
N TYR A 193 5.21 0.49 -18.03
CA TYR A 193 6.39 -0.19 -18.58
C TYR A 193 7.21 0.76 -19.47
N GLY A 194 6.55 1.54 -20.33
CA GLY A 194 7.20 2.56 -21.14
C GLY A 194 7.80 3.69 -20.32
N ALA A 195 7.16 4.11 -19.23
CA ALA A 195 7.72 5.09 -18.31
C ALA A 195 8.99 4.58 -17.63
N ALA A 196 9.00 3.32 -17.16
CA ALA A 196 10.17 2.68 -16.58
C ALA A 196 11.33 2.59 -17.58
N LYS A 197 11.05 2.27 -18.85
CA LYS A 197 12.03 2.32 -19.94
C LYS A 197 12.62 3.72 -20.11
N ARG A 198 11.80 4.78 -20.13
CA ARG A 198 12.29 6.17 -20.24
C ARG A 198 13.15 6.57 -19.04
N ILE A 199 12.78 6.16 -17.83
CA ILE A 199 13.60 6.36 -16.63
C ILE A 199 14.97 5.70 -16.80
N GLN A 200 14.99 4.46 -17.29
CA GLN A 200 16.23 3.73 -17.57
C GLN A 200 17.12 4.49 -18.56
N GLU A 201 16.56 4.91 -19.70
CA GLU A 201 17.28 5.64 -20.77
C GLU A 201 17.80 7.01 -20.30
N ALA A 202 17.06 7.67 -19.41
CA ALA A 202 17.38 8.98 -18.87
C ALA A 202 18.54 8.98 -17.85
N ARG A 203 18.94 7.81 -17.33
CA ARG A 203 20.07 7.76 -16.37
C ARG A 203 21.40 8.04 -17.06
N SER A 204 21.86 9.30 -17.01
CA SER A 204 23.23 9.69 -17.38
C SER A 204 24.23 9.47 -16.24
N ASP A 205 25.50 9.18 -16.51
CA ASP A 205 26.51 8.88 -15.46
C ASP A 205 26.90 10.06 -14.55
N SER A 206 26.37 11.27 -14.79
CA SER A 206 26.87 12.51 -14.16
C SER A 206 26.20 12.91 -12.84
N SER A 207 24.94 12.55 -12.60
CA SER A 207 24.17 12.97 -11.40
C SER A 207 23.89 11.79 -10.47
N LYS A 208 24.24 11.95 -9.19
CA LYS A 208 24.04 10.91 -8.16
C LYS A 208 22.68 10.95 -7.47
N LYS A 209 21.98 12.09 -7.48
CA LYS A 209 20.63 12.25 -6.92
C LYS A 209 19.66 12.61 -8.04
N ARG A 210 18.76 11.69 -8.36
CA ARG A 210 17.79 11.85 -9.46
C ARG A 210 16.36 11.72 -8.96
N ALA A 211 15.49 12.53 -9.54
CA ALA A 211 14.06 12.44 -9.31
C ALA A 211 13.33 12.39 -10.65
N TYR A 212 12.38 11.47 -10.76
CA TYR A 212 11.57 11.26 -11.95
C TYR A 212 10.12 11.53 -11.63
N ILE A 213 9.47 12.41 -12.39
CA ILE A 213 8.05 12.72 -12.26
C ILE A 213 7.32 12.12 -13.46
N ILE A 214 6.57 11.04 -13.22
CA ILE A 214 5.71 10.38 -14.20
C ILE A 214 4.37 11.10 -14.21
N ASN A 215 4.14 11.90 -15.23
CA ASN A 215 2.97 12.77 -15.34
C ASN A 215 1.82 12.07 -16.08
N SER A 216 0.64 12.06 -15.46
CA SER A 216 -0.65 11.58 -15.99
C SER A 216 -0.84 10.05 -15.98
N LEU A 217 -0.79 9.44 -14.79
CA LEU A 217 -1.28 8.08 -14.57
C LEU A 217 -2.82 8.06 -14.55
N LYS A 218 -3.43 7.04 -15.16
CA LYS A 218 -4.87 6.97 -15.45
C LYS A 218 -5.51 5.61 -15.12
N HIS A 219 -4.72 4.58 -14.83
CA HIS A 219 -5.24 3.26 -14.48
C HIS A 219 -4.60 2.69 -13.20
N PRO A 220 -5.34 2.00 -12.32
CA PRO A 220 -4.79 1.41 -11.09
C PRO A 220 -3.59 0.48 -11.33
N GLU A 221 -3.65 -0.36 -12.35
CA GLU A 221 -2.56 -1.29 -12.71
C GLU A 221 -1.24 -0.58 -13.07
N GLU A 222 -1.29 0.66 -13.58
CA GLU A 222 -0.09 1.48 -13.84
C GLU A 222 0.63 1.80 -12.52
N VAL A 223 -0.13 2.21 -11.50
CA VAL A 223 0.37 2.50 -10.16
C VAL A 223 0.91 1.24 -9.49
N GLU A 224 0.19 0.12 -9.61
CA GLU A 224 0.62 -1.16 -9.05
C GLU A 224 1.92 -1.65 -9.68
N LEU A 225 2.08 -1.51 -11.00
CA LEU A 225 3.32 -1.86 -11.68
C LEU A 225 4.49 -1.00 -11.18
N LEU A 226 4.32 0.32 -11.11
CA LEU A 226 5.38 1.21 -10.61
C LEU A 226 5.75 0.90 -9.15
N ARG A 227 4.78 0.51 -8.32
CA ARG A 227 5.04 -0.02 -6.97
C ARG A 227 5.79 -1.35 -6.98
N LYS A 228 5.52 -2.24 -7.93
CA LYS A 228 6.27 -3.50 -8.09
C LYS A 228 7.72 -3.24 -8.52
N ILE A 229 7.95 -2.28 -9.41
CA ILE A 229 9.28 -1.93 -9.92
C ILE A 229 10.09 -1.21 -8.84
N TYR A 230 9.56 -0.09 -8.30
CA TYR A 230 10.31 0.82 -7.44
C TYR A 230 10.00 0.66 -5.95
N GLY A 231 9.17 -0.32 -5.59
CA GLY A 231 8.83 -0.63 -4.20
C GLY A 231 8.32 0.60 -3.44
N GLN A 232 8.89 0.80 -2.26
CA GLN A 232 8.54 1.92 -1.38
C GLN A 232 9.22 3.25 -1.76
N GLY A 233 10.05 3.26 -2.81
CA GLY A 233 10.69 4.47 -3.36
C GLY A 233 9.79 5.25 -4.33
N PHE A 234 8.65 4.67 -4.70
CA PHE A 234 7.62 5.31 -5.51
C PHE A 234 6.56 5.99 -4.64
N TYR A 235 6.22 7.22 -5.01
CA TYR A 235 5.22 8.05 -4.35
C TYR A 235 4.18 8.50 -5.37
N LEU A 236 2.90 8.28 -5.08
CA LEU A 236 1.80 8.77 -5.93
C LEU A 236 1.20 10.05 -5.35
N PHE A 237 1.17 11.12 -6.14
CA PHE A 237 0.55 12.40 -5.80
C PHE A 237 -0.78 12.53 -6.54
N GLY A 238 -1.87 12.58 -5.78
CA GLY A 238 -3.21 12.86 -6.27
C GLY A 238 -3.50 14.35 -6.22
N ILE A 239 -3.79 14.95 -7.36
CA ILE A 239 -4.15 16.36 -7.46
C ILE A 239 -5.67 16.49 -7.62
N HIS A 240 -6.32 16.98 -6.58
CA HIS A 240 -7.72 17.35 -6.62
C HIS A 240 -7.89 18.75 -7.22
N ALA A 241 -8.86 18.91 -8.12
CA ALA A 241 -9.31 20.21 -8.59
C ALA A 241 -10.83 20.21 -8.72
N ASP A 242 -11.44 21.33 -8.35
CA ASP A 242 -12.89 21.52 -8.40
C ASP A 242 -13.45 21.21 -9.80
N PRO A 243 -14.53 20.41 -9.93
CA PRO A 243 -15.12 20.08 -11.22
C PRO A 243 -15.52 21.30 -12.06
N LYS A 244 -16.06 22.37 -11.45
CA LYS A 244 -16.42 23.59 -12.17
C LYS A 244 -15.17 24.31 -12.67
N ARG A 245 -14.10 24.32 -11.89
CA ARG A 245 -12.80 24.87 -12.32
C ARG A 245 -12.23 24.08 -13.50
N ARG A 246 -12.25 22.74 -13.44
CA ARG A 246 -11.76 21.88 -14.53
C ARG A 246 -12.53 22.13 -15.82
N LEU A 247 -13.86 22.18 -15.75
CA LEU A 247 -14.72 22.50 -16.89
C LEU A 247 -14.45 23.90 -17.44
N HIS A 248 -14.34 24.91 -16.56
CA HIS A 248 -13.98 26.26 -16.96
C HIS A 248 -12.64 26.31 -17.71
N TYR A 249 -11.61 25.63 -17.18
CA TYR A 249 -10.29 25.57 -17.83
C TYR A 249 -10.36 24.88 -19.20
N LEU A 250 -11.10 23.77 -19.32
CA LEU A 250 -11.32 23.10 -20.60
C LEU A 250 -12.04 24.01 -21.61
N MET A 251 -13.02 24.77 -21.16
CA MET A 251 -13.82 25.62 -22.05
C MET A 251 -13.09 26.90 -22.45
N ASN A 252 -12.54 27.63 -21.48
CA ASN A 252 -12.06 28.99 -21.68
C ASN A 252 -10.58 29.05 -22.05
N ASP A 253 -9.76 28.16 -21.52
CA ASP A 253 -8.31 28.14 -21.76
C ASP A 253 -7.92 27.14 -22.84
N LYS A 254 -8.71 26.07 -23.01
CA LYS A 254 -8.47 25.01 -23.99
C LYS A 254 -9.42 25.02 -25.19
N GLY A 255 -10.46 25.86 -25.16
CA GLY A 255 -11.36 26.10 -26.30
C GLY A 255 -12.33 24.96 -26.60
N LEU A 256 -12.65 24.10 -25.62
CA LEU A 256 -13.68 23.06 -25.77
C LEU A 256 -15.08 23.66 -25.62
N SER A 257 -16.05 23.15 -26.37
CA SER A 257 -17.47 23.37 -26.08
C SER A 257 -17.87 22.68 -24.76
N GLN A 258 -19.00 23.09 -24.19
CA GLN A 258 -19.52 22.48 -22.96
C GLN A 258 -19.76 20.97 -23.11
N SER A 259 -20.32 20.54 -24.24
CA SER A 259 -20.55 19.11 -24.52
C SER A 259 -19.26 18.32 -24.62
N GLU A 260 -18.24 18.87 -25.30
CA GLU A 260 -16.92 18.24 -25.43
C GLU A 260 -16.21 18.14 -24.08
N ALA A 261 -16.25 19.21 -23.27
CA ALA A 261 -15.63 19.23 -21.95
C ALA A 261 -16.27 18.21 -20.98
N LEU A 262 -17.60 18.07 -21.03
CA LEU A 262 -18.33 17.07 -20.26
C LEU A 262 -18.03 15.64 -20.72
N GLU A 263 -17.93 15.42 -22.03
CA GLU A 263 -17.57 14.11 -22.60
C GLU A 263 -16.19 13.67 -22.12
N VAL A 264 -15.15 14.49 -22.35
CA VAL A 264 -13.78 14.11 -21.98
C VAL A 264 -13.62 13.89 -20.48
N THR A 265 -14.33 14.68 -19.66
CA THR A 265 -14.34 14.51 -18.20
C THR A 265 -14.95 13.17 -17.82
N LYS A 266 -16.07 12.80 -18.43
CA LYS A 266 -16.73 11.52 -18.16
C LYS A 266 -15.87 10.33 -18.59
N THR A 267 -15.25 10.41 -19.77
CA THR A 267 -14.34 9.38 -20.27
C THR A 267 -13.11 9.22 -19.37
N ASP A 268 -12.51 10.32 -18.92
CA ASP A 268 -11.33 10.29 -18.05
C ASP A 268 -11.60 9.68 -16.66
N GLU A 269 -12.76 9.97 -16.09
CA GLU A 269 -13.12 9.55 -14.73
C GLU A 269 -13.31 8.04 -14.61
N ASP A 270 -14.09 7.44 -15.51
CA ASP A 270 -14.45 6.02 -15.53
C ASP A 270 -15.04 5.61 -16.89
N GLU A 271 -14.16 5.20 -17.80
CA GLU A 271 -14.54 4.65 -19.08
C GLU A 271 -14.97 3.20 -18.88
N ASN A 272 -16.28 2.92 -19.01
CA ASN A 272 -16.91 1.62 -18.70
C ASN A 272 -16.52 0.49 -19.70
N ILE A 273 -15.24 0.35 -19.99
CA ILE A 273 -14.59 -0.67 -20.81
C ILE A 273 -13.34 -1.18 -20.06
N THR A 274 -12.93 -2.42 -20.31
CA THR A 274 -11.87 -3.07 -19.54
C THR A 274 -10.53 -2.32 -19.60
N HIS A 275 -10.17 -1.80 -20.77
CA HIS A 275 -8.88 -1.16 -21.06
C HIS A 275 -8.92 0.38 -21.07
N GLY A 276 -10.04 0.96 -20.63
CA GLY A 276 -10.25 2.41 -20.64
C GLY A 276 -9.65 3.10 -19.41
N GLN A 277 -9.82 4.41 -19.35
CA GLN A 277 -9.33 5.19 -18.21
C GLN A 277 -10.15 4.97 -16.93
N ARG A 278 -9.45 4.93 -15.79
CA ARG A 278 -10.01 4.78 -14.44
C ARG A 278 -9.33 5.76 -13.49
N THR A 279 -9.33 7.03 -13.85
CA THR A 279 -8.58 8.07 -13.12
C THR A 279 -9.07 8.20 -11.67
N ARG A 280 -10.38 8.04 -11.46
CA ARG A 280 -10.98 8.06 -10.11
C ARG A 280 -10.37 6.99 -9.22
N ASP A 281 -10.39 5.74 -9.67
CA ASP A 281 -9.86 4.60 -8.92
C ASP A 281 -8.34 4.72 -8.72
N THR A 282 -7.65 5.26 -9.72
CA THR A 282 -6.20 5.54 -9.65
C THR A 282 -5.88 6.60 -8.59
N TYR A 283 -6.71 7.65 -8.46
CA TYR A 283 -6.54 8.71 -7.48
C TYR A 283 -6.62 8.17 -6.04
N HIS A 284 -7.44 7.16 -5.79
CA HIS A 284 -7.59 6.53 -4.46
C HIS A 284 -6.30 5.87 -3.97
N LEU A 285 -5.43 5.46 -4.90
CA LEU A 285 -4.15 4.88 -4.56
C LEU A 285 -3.12 5.92 -4.12
N ALA A 286 -3.43 7.22 -4.13
CA ALA A 286 -2.45 8.26 -3.84
C ALA A 286 -1.88 8.19 -2.41
N ASP A 287 -0.61 8.53 -2.31
CA ASP A 287 0.14 8.64 -1.06
C ASP A 287 0.06 10.04 -0.46
N PHE A 288 -0.15 11.03 -1.33
CA PHE A 288 -0.23 12.43 -1.01
C PHE A 288 -1.39 13.03 -1.79
N PHE A 289 -2.27 13.74 -1.08
CA PHE A 289 -3.42 14.42 -1.65
C PHE A 289 -3.18 15.93 -1.62
N ILE A 290 -3.27 16.57 -2.78
CA ILE A 290 -3.08 18.01 -2.97
C ILE A 290 -4.38 18.59 -3.49
N ASN A 291 -4.94 19.57 -2.78
CA ASN A 291 -6.02 20.39 -3.30
C ASN A 291 -5.48 21.57 -4.11
N LEU A 292 -5.83 21.64 -5.39
CA LEU A 292 -5.47 22.74 -6.30
C LEU A 292 -6.52 23.85 -6.22
N GLY A 293 -6.33 24.74 -5.26
CA GLY A 293 -7.15 25.94 -5.07
C GLY A 293 -6.68 27.16 -5.88
N LYS A 294 -7.03 28.36 -5.41
CA LYS A 294 -6.64 29.64 -6.02
C LYS A 294 -5.30 30.16 -5.49
N ASN A 295 -4.88 29.72 -4.32
CA ASN A 295 -3.66 30.12 -3.62
C ASN A 295 -2.52 29.17 -3.96
N ASP A 296 -1.68 29.58 -4.90
CA ASP A 296 -0.47 28.86 -5.28
C ASP A 296 0.50 28.68 -4.10
N ASP A 297 0.49 29.57 -3.10
CA ASP A 297 1.39 29.44 -1.96
C ASP A 297 0.96 28.29 -1.04
N GLN A 298 -0.34 28.01 -0.92
CA GLN A 298 -0.80 26.81 -0.22
C GLN A 298 -0.31 25.54 -0.92
N VAL A 299 -0.40 25.49 -2.25
CA VAL A 299 0.11 24.36 -3.05
C VAL A 299 1.61 24.20 -2.86
N LYS A 300 2.39 25.28 -2.99
CA LYS A 300 3.86 25.27 -2.81
C LYS A 300 4.27 24.80 -1.41
N ASN A 301 3.57 25.25 -0.36
CA ASN A 301 3.87 24.90 1.02
C ASN A 301 3.51 23.44 1.33
N THR A 302 2.39 22.95 0.80
CA THR A 302 2.00 21.54 0.89
C THR A 302 3.04 20.63 0.22
N ILE A 303 3.47 20.97 -1.00
CA ILE A 303 4.54 20.26 -1.70
C ILE A 303 5.83 20.26 -0.87
N GLN A 304 6.25 21.42 -0.37
CA GLN A 304 7.46 21.53 0.46
C GLN A 304 7.37 20.61 1.69
N ARG A 305 6.24 20.59 2.40
CA ARG A 305 6.02 19.71 3.55
C ARG A 305 6.09 18.24 3.17
N PHE A 306 5.49 17.83 2.05
CA PHE A 306 5.55 16.43 1.59
C PHE A 306 6.98 16.00 1.26
N LEU A 307 7.76 16.85 0.60
CA LEU A 307 9.17 16.57 0.32
C LEU A 307 10.01 16.49 1.59
N GLU A 308 9.75 17.33 2.59
CA GLU A 308 10.40 17.24 3.90
C GLU A 308 10.08 15.93 4.63
N LEU A 309 8.85 15.41 4.51
CA LEU A 309 8.48 14.09 5.03
C LEU A 309 9.21 12.96 4.29
N ILE A 310 9.22 13.00 2.95
CA ILE A 310 9.97 12.06 2.09
C ILE A 310 11.45 12.07 2.45
N LEU A 311 12.01 13.23 2.84
CA LEU A 311 13.42 13.42 3.14
C LEU A 311 13.74 13.47 4.65
N SER A 312 12.97 12.71 5.43
CA SER A 312 13.22 12.41 6.85
C SER A 312 13.31 13.62 7.77
N HIS A 313 12.56 14.69 7.52
CA HIS A 313 12.53 15.81 8.44
C HIS A 313 11.96 15.38 9.80
N PRO A 314 12.71 15.52 10.91
CA PRO A 314 12.37 14.91 12.19
C PRO A 314 11.12 15.51 12.86
N TYR A 315 10.78 16.76 12.54
CA TYR A 315 9.76 17.54 13.23
C TYR A 315 8.52 17.90 12.39
N ARG A 316 8.28 17.20 11.27
CA ARG A 316 7.00 17.32 10.55
C ARG A 316 6.02 16.29 11.08
N ASN A 317 5.18 16.74 12.01
CA ASN A 317 4.11 15.93 12.62
C ASN A 317 2.86 15.91 11.71
N PRO A 318 1.96 14.92 11.89
CA PRO A 318 0.70 14.90 11.16
C PRO A 318 -0.19 16.08 11.56
N THR A 319 -1.01 16.55 10.64
CA THR A 319 -2.14 17.43 10.98
C THR A 319 -3.23 16.60 11.67
N PHE A 320 -4.19 17.27 12.31
CA PHE A 320 -5.33 16.56 12.90
C PHE A 320 -6.16 15.85 11.82
N ASP A 321 -6.38 16.49 10.67
CA ASP A 321 -7.13 15.89 9.56
C ASP A 321 -6.43 14.63 9.01
N GLU A 322 -5.09 14.65 8.90
CA GLU A 322 -4.33 13.47 8.50
C GLU A 322 -4.45 12.33 9.51
N PHE A 323 -4.41 12.66 10.81
CA PHE A 323 -4.59 11.65 11.86
C PHE A 323 -6.01 11.08 11.87
N ALA A 324 -7.04 11.92 11.80
CA ALA A 324 -8.43 11.49 11.77
C ALA A 324 -8.74 10.66 10.52
N MET A 325 -8.21 11.06 9.36
CA MET A 325 -8.36 10.29 8.13
C MET A 325 -7.59 8.96 8.18
N PHE A 326 -6.39 8.93 8.77
CA PHE A 326 -5.68 7.67 9.03
C PHE A 326 -6.49 6.75 9.95
N MET A 327 -7.16 7.29 10.97
CA MET A 327 -8.06 6.51 11.83
C MET A 327 -9.28 5.98 11.06
N ALA A 328 -9.81 6.75 10.09
CA ALA A 328 -10.90 6.28 9.23
C ALA A 328 -10.44 5.10 8.36
N PHE A 329 -9.29 5.18 7.71
CA PHE A 329 -8.71 4.04 6.99
C PHE A 329 -8.36 2.86 7.92
N SER A 330 -7.84 3.13 9.12
CA SER A 330 -7.59 2.06 10.09
C SER A 330 -8.88 1.40 10.57
N SER A 331 -9.99 2.13 10.61
CA SER A 331 -11.30 1.56 10.89
C SER A 331 -11.79 0.72 9.71
N SER A 332 -11.57 1.15 8.46
CA SER A 332 -12.08 0.43 7.27
C SER A 332 -11.55 -1.00 7.14
N VAL A 333 -10.32 -1.27 7.59
CA VAL A 333 -9.68 -2.60 7.40
C VAL A 333 -10.39 -3.75 8.11
N ARG A 334 -11.30 -3.47 9.06
CA ARG A 334 -12.11 -4.51 9.72
C ARG A 334 -13.30 -4.97 8.89
N SER A 335 -13.66 -4.21 7.84
CA SER A 335 -14.83 -4.46 7.03
C SER A 335 -14.70 -5.80 6.29
N GLY A 336 -15.74 -6.62 6.39
CA GLY A 336 -15.93 -7.83 5.60
C GLY A 336 -16.85 -7.66 4.38
N ASP A 337 -17.11 -6.42 3.95
CA ASP A 337 -17.93 -6.15 2.76
C ASP A 337 -17.28 -6.71 1.48
N LEU A 338 -18.11 -7.29 0.60
CA LEU A 338 -17.64 -7.95 -0.62
C LEU A 338 -17.22 -6.96 -1.73
N SER A 339 -17.69 -5.72 -1.66
CA SER A 339 -17.44 -4.71 -2.70
C SER A 339 -16.25 -3.83 -2.37
N ARG A 340 -16.19 -3.24 -1.17
CA ARG A 340 -15.13 -2.30 -0.79
C ARG A 340 -15.03 -2.14 0.73
N GLN A 341 -13.86 -1.72 1.20
CA GLN A 341 -13.65 -1.34 2.60
C GLN A 341 -13.75 0.19 2.77
N VAL A 342 -14.75 0.65 3.52
CA VAL A 342 -14.99 2.07 3.84
C VAL A 342 -14.91 2.24 5.35
N GLY A 343 -14.30 3.34 5.78
CA GLY A 343 -14.21 3.72 7.18
C GLY A 343 -14.60 5.17 7.39
N ALA A 344 -15.17 5.46 8.55
CA ALA A 344 -15.55 6.80 8.95
C ALA A 344 -15.17 7.06 10.40
N VAL A 345 -14.93 8.32 10.72
CA VAL A 345 -14.56 8.81 12.04
C VAL A 345 -15.28 10.11 12.32
N ILE A 346 -15.89 10.24 13.48
CA ILE A 346 -16.48 11.49 13.94
C ILE A 346 -15.56 12.10 14.98
N THR A 347 -15.32 13.40 14.85
CA THR A 347 -14.49 14.17 15.77
C THR A 347 -15.21 15.40 16.28
N LYS A 348 -14.99 15.76 17.54
CA LYS A 348 -15.48 16.97 18.16
C LYS A 348 -14.33 17.64 18.91
N GLU A 349 -14.15 18.94 18.73
CA GLU A 349 -13.06 19.70 19.37
C GLU A 349 -11.66 19.07 19.17
N ARG A 350 -11.40 18.52 17.96
CA ARG A 350 -10.17 17.77 17.63
C ARG A 350 -9.92 16.55 18.52
N GLN A 351 -10.99 15.86 18.92
CA GLN A 351 -10.94 14.56 19.59
C GLN A 351 -11.78 13.56 18.81
N ILE A 352 -11.29 12.32 18.68
CA ILE A 352 -12.05 11.23 18.09
C ILE A 352 -13.14 10.82 19.08
N ILE A 353 -14.40 10.86 18.67
CA ILE A 353 -15.54 10.48 19.52
C ILE A 353 -16.26 9.20 19.05
N ALA A 354 -16.16 8.87 17.76
CA ALA A 354 -16.65 7.60 17.23
C ALA A 354 -15.90 7.17 15.97
N THR A 355 -15.92 5.87 15.71
CA THR A 355 -15.44 5.26 14.47
C THR A 355 -16.53 4.36 13.89
N GLY A 356 -16.49 4.17 12.57
CA GLY A 356 -17.38 3.28 11.84
C GLY A 356 -16.63 2.60 10.69
N ALA A 357 -17.13 1.43 10.29
CA ALA A 357 -16.69 0.70 9.12
C ALA A 357 -17.95 0.14 8.45
N ASN A 358 -17.94 -0.03 7.13
CA ASN A 358 -19.07 -0.65 6.47
C ASN A 358 -19.06 -2.17 6.74
N ASP A 359 -20.04 -2.70 7.46
CA ASP A 359 -20.18 -4.14 7.66
C ASP A 359 -21.63 -4.53 7.98
N SER A 360 -21.90 -5.84 8.07
CA SER A 360 -23.20 -6.36 8.42
C SER A 360 -23.55 -6.10 9.91
N PRO A 361 -24.77 -5.61 10.20
CA PRO A 361 -25.21 -5.32 11.56
C PRO A 361 -25.53 -6.60 12.34
N LYS A 362 -25.33 -6.57 13.66
CA LYS A 362 -25.62 -7.66 14.60
C LYS A 362 -26.85 -7.32 15.45
N SER A 363 -27.63 -8.34 15.83
CA SER A 363 -28.72 -8.19 16.80
C SER A 363 -28.19 -7.65 18.14
N GLY A 364 -28.91 -6.71 18.75
CA GLY A 364 -28.46 -5.99 19.94
C GLY A 364 -27.58 -4.77 19.65
N GLY A 365 -27.23 -4.52 18.39
CA GLY A 365 -26.47 -3.34 17.95
C GLY A 365 -25.01 -3.63 17.60
N GLY A 366 -24.39 -2.69 16.88
CA GLY A 366 -23.04 -2.84 16.36
C GLY A 366 -22.96 -3.78 15.15
N LEU A 367 -21.73 -4.17 14.82
CA LEU A 367 -21.39 -4.96 13.64
C LEU A 367 -20.75 -6.29 14.04
N TYR A 368 -20.80 -7.27 13.14
CA TYR A 368 -20.13 -8.56 13.35
C TYR A 368 -18.60 -8.41 13.45
N TRP A 369 -18.01 -9.20 14.34
CA TRP A 369 -16.56 -9.38 14.50
C TRP A 369 -16.23 -10.87 14.31
N ALA A 370 -14.99 -11.17 13.94
CA ALA A 370 -14.45 -12.50 14.10
C ALA A 370 -14.28 -12.77 15.60
N GLU A 371 -14.77 -13.91 16.07
CA GLU A 371 -14.74 -14.30 17.48
C GLU A 371 -13.75 -15.47 17.66
N ILE A 372 -13.09 -15.50 18.82
CA ILE A 372 -12.16 -16.57 19.19
C ILE A 372 -12.91 -17.54 20.09
N ASP A 373 -12.99 -18.81 19.69
CA ASP A 373 -13.48 -19.86 20.57
C ASP A 373 -12.48 -20.07 21.73
N GLU A 374 -12.93 -19.85 22.97
CA GLU A 374 -12.05 -19.84 24.15
C GLU A 374 -11.38 -21.20 24.42
N ASN A 375 -12.02 -22.30 24.00
CA ASN A 375 -11.51 -23.65 24.27
C ASN A 375 -10.49 -24.11 23.22
N SER A 376 -10.73 -23.81 21.95
CA SER A 376 -9.89 -24.26 20.83
C SER A 376 -8.93 -23.21 20.31
N GLY A 377 -9.16 -21.93 20.60
CA GLY A 377 -8.41 -20.79 20.04
C GLY A 377 -8.71 -20.52 18.57
N ILE A 378 -9.70 -21.19 17.98
CA ILE A 378 -10.08 -21.00 16.58
C ILE A 378 -10.77 -19.64 16.42
N VAL A 379 -10.27 -18.83 15.48
CA VAL A 379 -10.91 -17.59 15.04
C VAL A 379 -11.94 -17.94 13.96
N SER A 380 -13.19 -17.54 14.14
CA SER A 380 -14.24 -17.76 13.16
C SER A 380 -15.26 -16.62 13.14
N ASP A 381 -15.89 -16.43 11.99
CA ASP A 381 -17.02 -15.52 11.85
C ASP A 381 -18.33 -16.22 12.17
N THR A 382 -19.31 -15.45 12.66
CA THR A 382 -20.66 -15.96 12.90
C THR A 382 -21.26 -16.51 11.60
N PRO A 383 -21.75 -17.77 11.57
CA PRO A 383 -22.42 -18.33 10.41
C PRO A 383 -23.58 -17.44 9.95
N GLN A 384 -23.62 -17.15 8.64
CA GLN A 384 -24.58 -16.23 8.02
C GLN A 384 -24.59 -14.78 8.57
N GLY A 385 -23.62 -14.39 9.41
CA GLY A 385 -23.52 -13.05 9.96
C GLY A 385 -23.15 -12.02 8.90
N LYS A 386 -22.14 -12.34 8.09
CA LYS A 386 -21.63 -11.49 6.99
C LYS A 386 -21.97 -12.09 5.62
N ASP A 387 -21.96 -11.27 4.58
CA ASP A 387 -22.35 -11.68 3.23
C ASP A 387 -21.47 -12.81 2.68
N TYR A 388 -20.14 -12.78 2.90
CA TYR A 388 -19.27 -13.91 2.50
C TYR A 388 -19.57 -15.21 3.27
N THR A 389 -20.10 -15.13 4.49
CA THR A 389 -20.54 -16.33 5.24
C THR A 389 -21.90 -16.85 4.79
N ARG A 390 -22.62 -16.07 3.96
CA ARG A 390 -23.85 -16.49 3.27
C ARG A 390 -23.57 -16.97 1.85
N GLY A 391 -22.48 -16.52 1.25
CA GLY A 391 -22.04 -16.89 -0.10
C GLY A 391 -22.61 -16.00 -1.22
N GLU A 392 -23.27 -14.90 -0.88
CA GLU A 392 -23.88 -13.99 -1.86
C GLU A 392 -23.87 -12.53 -1.40
N ASP A 393 -23.86 -11.61 -2.37
CA ASP A 393 -24.13 -10.18 -2.18
C ASP A 393 -25.63 -9.93 -2.41
N SER A 394 -26.35 -9.69 -1.31
CA SER A 394 -27.79 -9.41 -1.31
C SER A 394 -28.22 -8.31 -2.28
N ASN A 395 -27.43 -7.23 -2.40
CA ASN A 395 -27.76 -6.12 -3.28
C ASN A 395 -27.60 -6.53 -4.75
N LYS A 396 -26.54 -7.27 -5.08
CA LYS A 396 -26.30 -7.76 -6.44
C LYS A 396 -27.35 -8.80 -6.86
N SER A 397 -27.76 -9.68 -5.93
CA SER A 397 -28.84 -10.64 -6.15
C SER A 397 -30.15 -9.92 -6.47
N GLU A 398 -30.55 -8.93 -5.66
CA GLU A 398 -31.81 -8.20 -5.85
C GLU A 398 -31.82 -7.38 -7.15
N GLN A 399 -30.73 -6.67 -7.46
CA GLN A 399 -30.60 -5.97 -8.76
C GLN A 399 -30.80 -6.91 -9.94
N THR A 400 -30.33 -8.16 -9.82
CA THR A 400 -30.44 -9.17 -10.88
C THR A 400 -31.87 -9.72 -10.95
N GLU A 401 -32.56 -9.84 -9.81
CA GLU A 401 -33.98 -10.17 -9.76
C GLU A 401 -34.84 -9.11 -10.42
N ILE A 402 -34.64 -7.82 -10.09
CA ILE A 402 -35.35 -6.70 -10.71
C ILE A 402 -35.19 -6.73 -12.25
N ILE A 403 -33.97 -6.96 -12.74
CA ILE A 403 -33.72 -7.08 -14.19
C ILE A 403 -34.47 -8.28 -14.77
N ARG A 404 -34.45 -9.43 -14.09
CA ARG A 404 -35.14 -10.65 -14.53
C ARG A 404 -36.65 -10.46 -14.58
N GLU A 405 -37.24 -9.82 -13.57
CA GLU A 405 -38.67 -9.52 -13.50
C GLU A 405 -39.10 -8.61 -14.65
N ILE A 406 -38.34 -7.54 -14.93
CA ILE A 406 -38.60 -6.64 -16.08
C ILE A 406 -38.56 -7.44 -17.39
N LEU A 407 -37.55 -8.30 -17.56
CA LEU A 407 -37.41 -9.12 -18.77
C LEU A 407 -38.56 -10.13 -18.92
N SER A 408 -39.04 -10.74 -17.82
CA SER A 408 -40.20 -11.64 -17.84
C SER A 408 -41.46 -10.90 -18.29
N GLN A 409 -41.73 -9.72 -17.72
CA GLN A 409 -42.91 -8.92 -18.08
C GLN A 409 -42.89 -8.47 -19.55
N ILE A 410 -41.71 -8.17 -20.11
CA ILE A 410 -41.56 -7.84 -21.53
C ILE A 410 -41.91 -9.05 -22.42
N ASN A 411 -41.53 -10.26 -22.00
CA ASN A 411 -41.88 -11.48 -22.71
C ASN A 411 -43.39 -11.75 -22.68
N ASP A 412 -44.03 -11.54 -21.52
CA ASP A 412 -45.46 -11.75 -21.34
C ASP A 412 -46.32 -10.77 -22.17
N LEU A 413 -45.85 -9.53 -22.36
CA LEU A 413 -46.52 -8.53 -23.21
C LEU A 413 -46.50 -8.87 -24.71
N ASN A 414 -45.54 -9.69 -25.14
CA ASN A 414 -45.38 -10.10 -26.54
C ASN A 414 -45.88 -11.54 -26.76
N ALA A 415 -46.90 -11.99 -26.04
CA ALA A 415 -47.40 -13.36 -26.11
C ALA A 415 -47.79 -13.85 -27.53
N GLU A 416 -48.02 -12.94 -28.49
CA GLU A 416 -48.31 -13.28 -29.90
C GLU A 416 -47.08 -13.29 -30.82
N GLN A 417 -45.93 -12.74 -30.39
CA GLN A 417 -44.65 -12.73 -31.11
C GLN A 417 -43.49 -12.90 -30.12
N GLU A 418 -42.93 -14.10 -30.00
CA GLU A 418 -41.78 -14.35 -29.10
C GLU A 418 -40.65 -13.33 -29.33
N VAL A 419 -40.17 -12.70 -28.26
CA VAL A 419 -38.98 -11.85 -28.31
C VAL A 419 -37.80 -12.74 -28.67
N THR A 420 -37.11 -12.41 -29.76
CA THR A 420 -35.95 -13.20 -30.19
C THR A 420 -34.87 -13.23 -29.09
N GLU A 421 -34.15 -14.35 -28.96
CA GLU A 421 -33.07 -14.51 -27.97
C GLU A 421 -32.03 -13.37 -28.07
N GLN A 422 -31.79 -12.87 -29.28
CA GLN A 422 -30.88 -11.76 -29.53
C GLN A 422 -31.42 -10.42 -29.02
N ALA A 423 -32.71 -10.14 -29.21
CA ALA A 423 -33.36 -8.96 -28.64
C ALA A 423 -33.38 -9.02 -27.11
N PHE A 424 -33.64 -10.20 -26.54
CA PHE A 424 -33.61 -10.44 -25.10
C PHE A 424 -32.23 -10.13 -24.49
N LYS A 425 -31.15 -10.69 -25.06
CA LYS A 425 -29.77 -10.40 -24.65
C LYS A 425 -29.43 -8.92 -24.81
N GLY A 426 -29.92 -8.28 -25.86
CA GLY A 426 -29.75 -6.84 -26.09
C GLY A 426 -30.39 -5.99 -24.98
N ILE A 427 -31.64 -6.29 -24.61
CA ILE A 427 -32.36 -5.58 -23.54
C ILE A 427 -31.67 -5.83 -22.20
N GLN A 428 -31.28 -7.06 -21.89
CA GLN A 428 -30.54 -7.37 -20.67
C GLN A 428 -29.25 -6.53 -20.57
N ALA A 429 -28.46 -6.45 -21.65
CA ALA A 429 -27.24 -5.66 -21.66
C ALA A 429 -27.50 -4.16 -21.46
N ILE A 430 -28.63 -3.63 -21.94
CA ILE A 430 -29.05 -2.24 -21.68
C ILE A 430 -29.39 -2.04 -20.21
N LEU A 431 -30.21 -2.94 -19.64
CA LEU A 431 -30.61 -2.87 -18.23
C LEU A 431 -29.42 -3.01 -17.28
N GLU A 432 -28.47 -3.90 -17.60
CA GLU A 432 -27.22 -4.08 -16.85
C GLU A 432 -26.31 -2.85 -16.90
N LYS A 433 -26.43 -2.00 -17.93
CA LYS A 433 -25.71 -0.73 -18.03
C LYS A 433 -26.52 0.47 -17.53
N SER A 434 -27.74 0.24 -17.09
CA SER A 434 -28.63 1.29 -16.58
C SER A 434 -28.37 1.62 -15.11
N ARG A 435 -29.07 2.64 -14.60
CA ARG A 435 -29.02 3.05 -13.19
C ARG A 435 -29.58 1.98 -12.22
N ILE A 436 -30.19 0.89 -12.70
CA ILE A 436 -30.59 -0.24 -11.86
C ILE A 436 -29.37 -0.84 -11.15
N ARG A 437 -28.21 -0.91 -11.81
CA ARG A 437 -26.97 -1.40 -11.19
C ARG A 437 -26.36 -0.42 -10.17
N ASP A 438 -26.88 0.81 -10.07
CA ASP A 438 -26.44 1.80 -9.08
C ASP A 438 -27.25 1.72 -7.77
N LEU A 439 -28.30 0.89 -7.69
CA LEU A 439 -29.10 0.71 -6.47
C LEU A 439 -28.25 0.07 -5.36
N THR A 440 -28.41 0.53 -4.12
CA THR A 440 -27.62 0.07 -2.95
C THR A 440 -28.48 -0.32 -1.76
N GLU A 441 -29.79 -0.09 -1.83
CA GLU A 441 -30.75 -0.16 -0.73
C GLU A 441 -30.99 -1.59 -0.21
N PHE A 442 -30.66 -2.59 -1.03
CA PHE A 442 -30.90 -4.00 -0.71
C PHE A 442 -29.69 -4.67 -0.04
N GLY A 443 -28.60 -3.93 0.14
CA GLY A 443 -27.43 -4.40 0.86
C GLY A 443 -27.70 -4.54 2.36
N ARG A 444 -27.23 -5.64 2.95
CA ARG A 444 -27.28 -5.85 4.41
C ARG A 444 -26.34 -4.93 5.18
N VAL A 445 -25.31 -4.42 4.50
CA VAL A 445 -24.20 -3.67 5.10
C VAL A 445 -24.66 -2.28 5.53
N VAL A 446 -24.41 -1.94 6.78
CA VAL A 446 -24.54 -0.56 7.27
C VAL A 446 -23.30 0.20 6.78
N HIS A 447 -23.50 1.38 6.20
CA HIS A 447 -22.39 2.22 5.72
C HIS A 447 -21.54 2.76 6.88
N ALA A 448 -20.26 3.04 6.61
CA ALA A 448 -19.31 3.46 7.64
C ALA A 448 -19.74 4.75 8.37
N GLU A 449 -20.27 5.72 7.62
CA GLU A 449 -20.78 6.99 8.15
C GLU A 449 -21.96 6.78 9.08
N MET A 450 -22.88 5.89 8.69
CA MET A 450 -24.05 5.55 9.48
C MET A 450 -23.64 4.81 10.75
N GLU A 451 -22.71 3.87 10.66
CA GLU A 451 -22.18 3.17 11.83
C GLU A 451 -21.47 4.13 12.78
N ALA A 452 -20.73 5.12 12.28
CA ALA A 452 -20.10 6.12 13.14
C ALA A 452 -21.13 6.97 13.90
N LEU A 453 -22.21 7.40 13.24
CA LEU A 453 -23.34 8.11 13.88
C LEU A 453 -24.07 7.22 14.90
N LEU A 454 -24.33 5.96 14.55
CA LEU A 454 -24.96 4.99 15.45
C LEU A 454 -24.06 4.65 16.64
N SER A 455 -22.74 4.63 16.45
CA SER A 455 -21.76 4.41 17.53
C SER A 455 -21.81 5.54 18.57
N CYS A 456 -21.92 6.80 18.12
CA CYS A 456 -22.23 7.93 18.99
C CYS A 456 -23.54 7.70 19.77
N SER A 457 -24.62 7.33 19.07
CA SER A 457 -25.93 7.10 19.70
C SER A 457 -25.93 5.96 20.72
N ARG A 458 -25.25 4.84 20.43
CA ARG A 458 -25.16 3.69 21.35
C ARG A 458 -24.28 3.98 22.58
N SER A 459 -23.41 4.98 22.47
CA SER A 459 -22.48 5.38 23.55
C SER A 459 -22.98 6.61 24.31
N ASP A 460 -24.19 7.10 24.04
CA ASP A 460 -24.75 8.34 24.58
C ASP A 460 -23.85 9.57 24.37
N ILE A 461 -23.18 9.65 23.22
CA ILE A 461 -22.32 10.77 22.82
C ILE A 461 -23.03 11.59 21.74
N SER A 462 -23.16 12.90 21.94
CA SER A 462 -23.71 13.79 20.93
C SER A 462 -22.72 14.04 19.78
N CYS A 463 -23.14 13.74 18.55
CA CYS A 463 -22.41 14.07 17.32
C CYS A 463 -22.78 15.45 16.74
N ALA A 464 -23.69 16.20 17.37
CA ALA A 464 -24.02 17.55 16.92
C ALA A 464 -22.79 18.46 16.99
N ASP A 465 -22.67 19.35 16.01
CA ASP A 465 -21.55 20.30 15.85
C ASP A 465 -20.18 19.62 15.71
N SER A 466 -20.16 18.40 15.16
CA SER A 466 -18.95 17.60 14.95
C SER A 466 -18.51 17.59 13.47
N ASP A 467 -17.28 17.14 13.25
CA ASP A 467 -16.72 16.86 11.92
C ASP A 467 -16.72 15.35 11.65
N LEU A 468 -16.96 14.94 10.41
CA LEU A 468 -16.90 13.56 9.96
C LEU A 468 -15.81 13.39 8.91
N TYR A 469 -14.92 12.42 9.10
CA TYR A 469 -13.90 12.01 8.13
C TYR A 469 -14.31 10.67 7.55
N CYS A 470 -14.34 10.53 6.23
CA CYS A 470 -14.71 9.29 5.56
C CYS A 470 -13.68 8.95 4.48
N THR A 471 -13.34 7.67 4.34
CA THR A 471 -12.47 7.24 3.25
C THR A 471 -13.12 7.49 1.89
N THR A 472 -14.45 7.41 1.79
CA THR A 472 -15.20 7.65 0.55
C THR A 472 -16.18 8.82 0.68
N PHE A 473 -16.48 9.54 -0.40
CA PHE A 473 -17.53 10.56 -0.36
C PHE A 473 -18.90 9.94 -0.04
N PRO A 474 -19.66 10.49 0.94
CA PRO A 474 -20.91 9.88 1.36
C PRO A 474 -21.99 9.79 0.28
N CYS A 475 -22.66 8.64 0.24
CA CYS A 475 -23.82 8.47 -0.65
C CYS A 475 -24.98 9.38 -0.21
N HIS A 476 -25.96 9.58 -1.09
CA HIS A 476 -27.11 10.44 -0.80
C HIS A 476 -27.95 9.93 0.40
N ASN A 477 -28.00 8.61 0.62
CA ASN A 477 -28.64 8.03 1.79
C ASN A 477 -27.87 8.30 3.09
N CYS A 478 -26.54 8.41 3.05
CA CYS A 478 -25.74 8.80 4.22
C CYS A 478 -25.84 10.31 4.46
N ALA A 479 -25.76 11.12 3.41
CA ALA A 479 -25.79 12.58 3.49
C ALA A 479 -27.00 13.11 4.26
N LYS A 480 -28.22 12.61 3.99
CA LYS A 480 -29.42 13.06 4.71
C LYS A 480 -29.33 12.84 6.24
N HIS A 481 -28.70 11.75 6.69
CA HIS A 481 -28.52 11.47 8.11
C HIS A 481 -27.38 12.29 8.71
N ILE A 482 -26.30 12.53 7.96
CA ILE A 482 -25.21 13.43 8.36
C ILE A 482 -25.77 14.84 8.64
N ILE A 483 -26.62 15.34 7.74
CA ILE A 483 -27.30 16.64 7.89
C ILE A 483 -28.21 16.62 9.12
N ALA A 484 -29.11 15.62 9.21
CA ALA A 484 -30.07 15.52 10.32
C ALA A 484 -29.41 15.34 11.69
N ALA A 485 -28.22 14.72 11.75
CA ALA A 485 -27.43 14.53 12.97
C ALA A 485 -26.73 15.82 13.44
N GLY A 486 -26.68 16.87 12.62
CA GLY A 486 -26.03 18.14 12.96
C GLY A 486 -24.50 18.12 12.78
N ILE A 487 -23.96 17.25 11.93
CA ILE A 487 -22.56 17.30 11.50
C ILE A 487 -22.34 18.61 10.72
N LYS A 488 -21.24 19.30 10.97
CA LYS A 488 -20.92 20.59 10.32
C LYS A 488 -20.01 20.44 9.12
N ARG A 489 -19.13 19.45 9.15
CA ARG A 489 -18.09 19.28 8.12
C ARG A 489 -17.87 17.81 7.82
N VAL A 490 -17.68 17.51 6.54
CA VAL A 490 -17.38 16.18 6.02
C VAL A 490 -16.11 16.25 5.19
N ILE A 491 -15.06 15.56 5.63
CA ILE A 491 -13.78 15.45 4.92
C ILE A 491 -13.71 14.07 4.28
N TYR A 492 -13.52 14.00 2.96
CA TYR A 492 -13.53 12.74 2.21
C TYR A 492 -12.31 12.57 1.29
N VAL A 493 -11.85 11.34 1.07
CA VAL A 493 -10.74 11.10 0.12
C VAL A 493 -11.24 10.86 -1.29
N GLU A 494 -12.11 9.88 -1.47
CA GLU A 494 -12.57 9.46 -2.79
C GLU A 494 -13.68 10.39 -3.31
N PRO A 495 -13.47 11.18 -4.37
CA PRO A 495 -14.58 11.91 -4.98
C PRO A 495 -15.56 10.91 -5.60
N TYR A 496 -16.82 10.93 -5.15
CA TYR A 496 -17.86 10.02 -5.63
C TYR A 496 -18.84 10.76 -6.56
N PRO A 497 -18.64 10.72 -7.88
CA PRO A 497 -19.43 11.48 -8.84
C PRO A 497 -20.89 10.99 -8.96
N LYS A 498 -21.24 9.82 -8.43
CA LYS A 498 -22.60 9.26 -8.49
C LYS A 498 -23.51 9.71 -7.33
N SER A 499 -22.96 10.31 -6.26
CA SER A 499 -23.79 10.72 -5.13
C SER A 499 -24.65 11.91 -5.52
N LYS A 500 -25.95 11.78 -5.26
CA LYS A 500 -26.92 12.85 -5.41
C LYS A 500 -27.00 13.77 -4.19
N ALA A 501 -26.10 13.63 -3.21
CA ALA A 501 -26.10 14.43 -1.99
C ALA A 501 -26.13 15.94 -2.27
N LEU A 502 -25.23 16.43 -3.12
CA LEU A 502 -25.16 17.86 -3.48
C LEU A 502 -26.39 18.34 -4.28
N GLU A 503 -27.03 17.45 -5.03
CA GLU A 503 -28.21 17.77 -5.83
C GLU A 503 -29.48 17.81 -4.96
N PHE A 504 -29.71 16.74 -4.18
CA PHE A 504 -30.92 16.55 -3.36
C PHE A 504 -30.93 17.41 -2.10
N HIS A 505 -29.76 17.82 -1.62
CA HIS A 505 -29.61 18.64 -0.41
C HIS A 505 -28.85 19.93 -0.69
N SER A 506 -29.03 20.52 -1.88
CA SER A 506 -28.38 21.79 -2.26
C SER A 506 -28.75 22.98 -1.35
N ASP A 507 -29.85 22.86 -0.60
CA ASP A 507 -30.29 23.80 0.43
C ASP A 507 -29.50 23.68 1.74
N SER A 508 -28.95 22.49 2.04
CA SER A 508 -28.37 22.14 3.34
C SER A 508 -26.90 21.72 3.27
N VAL A 509 -26.35 21.51 2.07
CA VAL A 509 -24.99 21.05 1.82
C VAL A 509 -24.28 21.98 0.85
N GLU A 510 -23.02 22.25 1.13
CA GLU A 510 -22.12 22.91 0.19
C GLU A 510 -20.84 22.10 -0.05
N LEU A 511 -20.28 22.22 -1.26
CA LEU A 511 -18.98 21.65 -1.59
C LEU A 511 -17.91 22.75 -1.49
N ASN A 512 -17.00 22.61 -0.52
CA ASN A 512 -15.87 23.50 -0.35
C ASN A 512 -14.60 22.89 -0.96
N THR A 513 -14.26 23.33 -2.17
CA THR A 513 -12.99 23.00 -2.85
C THR A 513 -11.96 24.12 -2.76
N THR A 514 -12.33 25.28 -2.22
CA THR A 514 -11.43 26.43 -2.02
C THR A 514 -11.11 26.56 -0.53
N LEU A 515 -10.27 25.64 -0.03
CA LEU A 515 -9.89 25.51 1.38
C LEU A 515 -9.16 26.74 1.98
N GLU A 516 -8.96 27.79 1.19
CA GLU A 516 -8.21 28.99 1.54
C GLU A 516 -9.10 30.07 2.18
N SER A 517 -10.42 30.00 1.96
CA SER A 517 -11.38 30.94 2.51
C SER A 517 -12.28 30.24 3.51
N SER A 518 -12.02 30.41 4.79
CA SER A 518 -12.91 30.01 5.88
C SER A 518 -14.06 31.01 6.00
N LYS A 519 -15.02 30.98 5.08
CA LYS A 519 -16.31 31.60 5.38
C LYS A 519 -17.09 30.61 6.24
N PRO A 520 -17.60 31.03 7.41
CA PRO A 520 -18.57 30.22 8.13
C PRO A 520 -19.74 29.95 7.19
N SER A 521 -20.10 28.68 7.03
CA SER A 521 -21.32 28.28 6.34
C SER A 521 -22.34 27.79 7.35
N ASP A 522 -23.60 28.13 7.11
CA ASP A 522 -24.72 27.58 7.86
C ASP A 522 -25.02 26.14 7.41
N ASN A 523 -24.55 25.77 6.21
CA ASN A 523 -24.73 24.44 5.59
C ASN A 523 -23.63 23.46 6.01
N VAL A 524 -23.91 22.17 5.87
CA VAL A 524 -22.91 21.11 6.06
C VAL A 524 -21.89 21.20 4.94
N THR A 525 -20.63 21.41 5.30
CA THR A 525 -19.53 21.59 4.34
C THR A 525 -18.91 20.25 3.98
N PHE A 526 -18.91 19.88 2.70
CA PHE A 526 -18.17 18.72 2.19
C PHE A 526 -16.88 19.21 1.55
N GLU A 527 -15.74 18.65 1.96
CA GLU A 527 -14.43 19.06 1.46
C GLU A 527 -13.49 17.86 1.18
N PRO A 528 -12.68 17.93 0.11
CA PRO A 528 -11.73 16.87 -0.21
C PRO A 528 -10.56 16.87 0.79
N PHE A 529 -10.13 15.67 1.17
CA PHE A 529 -8.96 15.46 2.02
C PHE A 529 -7.69 15.97 1.34
N THR A 530 -6.88 16.71 2.10
CA THR A 530 -5.54 17.17 1.71
C THR A 530 -4.54 16.74 2.77
N GLY A 531 -3.49 16.04 2.38
CA GLY A 531 -2.49 15.51 3.32
C GLY A 531 -1.88 14.19 2.90
N VAL A 532 -1.19 13.56 3.85
CA VAL A 532 -0.61 12.22 3.72
C VAL A 532 -1.71 11.15 3.75
N GLY A 533 -1.75 10.29 2.74
CA GLY A 533 -2.63 9.13 2.67
C GLY A 533 -2.23 8.01 3.63
N ALA A 534 -3.19 7.16 3.99
CA ALA A 534 -3.01 6.14 5.03
C ALA A 534 -1.86 5.15 4.75
N ARG A 535 -1.63 4.79 3.48
CA ARG A 535 -0.56 3.86 3.09
C ARG A 535 0.81 4.29 3.60
N ARG A 536 1.08 5.60 3.65
CA ARG A 536 2.38 6.17 4.02
C ARG A 536 2.39 6.87 5.37
N PHE A 537 1.27 6.86 6.09
CA PHE A 537 1.13 7.56 7.36
C PHE A 537 2.18 7.08 8.39
N LEU A 538 2.29 5.75 8.59
CA LEU A 538 3.28 5.19 9.51
C LEU A 538 4.72 5.36 9.02
N ASP A 539 4.96 5.35 7.72
CA ASP A 539 6.30 5.56 7.15
C ASP A 539 6.86 6.93 7.51
N PHE A 540 6.01 7.97 7.48
CA PHE A 540 6.44 9.35 7.71
C PHE A 540 6.34 9.78 9.17
N PHE A 541 5.31 9.34 9.90
CA PHE A 541 5.04 9.86 11.25
C PHE A 541 5.46 8.92 12.38
N SER A 542 5.65 7.62 12.11
CA SER A 542 6.18 6.70 13.12
C SER A 542 7.69 6.77 13.20
N MET A 543 8.24 6.65 14.42
CA MET A 543 9.69 6.52 14.60
C MET A 543 10.21 5.14 14.17
N ASN A 544 9.41 4.08 14.35
CA ASN A 544 9.86 2.68 14.26
C ASN A 544 8.88 1.71 13.54
N LEU A 545 7.61 2.09 13.32
CA LEU A 545 6.61 1.17 12.72
C LEU A 545 6.60 1.17 11.20
N GLY A 546 7.18 2.20 10.57
CA GLY A 546 7.26 2.31 9.12
C GLY A 546 8.38 1.45 8.51
N ALA A 547 8.35 1.28 7.20
CA ALA A 547 9.37 0.59 6.41
C ALA A 547 10.68 1.41 6.26
N GLY A 548 10.70 2.65 6.73
CA GLY A 548 11.81 3.59 6.60
C GLY A 548 12.89 3.46 7.68
N SER A 549 13.96 4.23 7.51
CA SER A 549 15.04 4.34 8.50
C SER A 549 14.52 4.90 9.83
N LYS A 550 15.06 4.50 10.97
CA LYS A 550 14.64 5.04 12.29
C LYS A 550 14.81 6.57 12.35
N LEU A 551 13.76 7.29 12.75
CA LEU A 551 13.83 8.75 12.88
C LEU A 551 14.60 9.12 14.15
N LYS A 552 15.69 9.87 14.03
CA LYS A 552 16.42 10.43 15.18
C LYS A 552 15.95 11.87 15.41
N ARG A 553 15.29 12.11 16.54
CA ARG A 553 14.80 13.45 16.96
C ARG A 553 15.66 14.11 18.02
N LYS A 554 16.51 13.34 18.68
CA LYS A 554 17.44 13.82 19.72
C LYS A 554 18.82 13.19 19.59
N SER A 555 19.85 13.92 19.97
CA SER A 555 21.21 13.44 20.15
C SER A 555 21.37 12.71 21.49
N SER A 556 22.54 12.11 21.71
CA SER A 556 22.85 11.34 22.93
C SER A 556 22.86 12.16 24.20
N ASP A 557 23.11 13.46 24.09
CA ASP A 557 23.04 14.46 25.17
C ASP A 557 21.62 14.99 25.43
N GLY A 558 20.63 14.54 24.64
CA GLY A 558 19.22 14.93 24.80
C GLY A 558 18.80 16.19 24.03
N LEU A 559 19.71 16.84 23.29
CA LEU A 559 19.38 18.00 22.46
C LEU A 559 18.64 17.60 21.18
N THR A 560 17.92 18.54 20.58
CA THR A 560 17.28 18.35 19.27
C THR A 560 18.33 18.19 18.17
N VAL A 561 18.04 17.34 17.19
CA VAL A 561 18.91 17.12 16.03
C VAL A 561 18.57 18.15 14.95
N ASP A 562 19.58 18.88 14.49
CA ASP A 562 19.43 19.75 13.33
C ASP A 562 19.23 18.92 12.06
N TRP A 563 18.31 19.39 11.22
CA TRP A 563 18.08 18.81 9.91
C TRP A 563 18.57 19.76 8.83
N ASP A 564 19.47 19.28 7.99
CA ASP A 564 20.07 20.03 6.90
C ASP A 564 19.48 19.55 5.57
N LYS A 565 18.81 20.48 4.87
CA LYS A 565 18.18 20.23 3.57
C LYS A 565 19.16 19.65 2.54
N THR A 566 20.43 20.05 2.57
CA THR A 566 21.45 19.62 1.59
C THR A 566 21.92 18.18 1.83
N LYS A 567 21.81 17.71 3.08
CA LYS A 567 22.22 16.35 3.52
C LYS A 567 21.03 15.43 3.78
N ALA A 568 19.83 15.89 3.45
CA ALA A 568 18.60 15.17 3.75
C ALA A 568 18.60 13.80 3.06
N LYS A 569 18.14 12.79 3.80
CA LYS A 569 18.10 11.38 3.37
C LYS A 569 16.65 10.97 3.16
N ALA A 570 16.40 10.18 2.12
CA ALA A 570 15.08 9.60 1.91
C ALA A 570 14.67 8.74 3.11
N ARG A 571 13.44 8.94 3.58
CA ARG A 571 12.82 8.24 4.71
C ARG A 571 12.78 6.74 4.45
N VAL A 572 12.33 6.39 3.25
CA VAL A 572 12.34 5.04 2.73
C VAL A 572 13.23 5.04 1.48
N PRO A 573 14.52 4.67 1.61
CA PRO A 573 15.46 4.78 0.52
C PRO A 573 15.19 3.75 -0.57
N LEU A 574 15.24 4.18 -1.83
CA LEU A 574 15.21 3.35 -3.01
C LEU A 574 16.63 2.89 -3.35
N LEU A 575 16.92 1.60 -3.14
CA LEU A 575 18.26 1.07 -3.33
C LEU A 575 18.45 0.58 -4.76
N PRO A 576 19.49 1.02 -5.49
CA PRO A 576 19.76 0.53 -6.86
C PRO A 576 19.77 -0.99 -7.01
N ILE A 577 20.28 -1.70 -6.00
CA ILE A 577 20.30 -3.18 -5.94
C ILE A 577 18.90 -3.82 -5.93
N SER A 578 17.85 -3.10 -5.52
CA SER A 578 16.51 -3.66 -5.35
C SER A 578 15.59 -3.48 -6.55
N TYR A 579 15.84 -2.50 -7.43
CA TYR A 579 14.89 -2.14 -8.50
C TYR A 579 15.50 -2.12 -9.91
N LEU A 580 16.81 -1.89 -10.09
CA LEU A 580 17.38 -1.70 -11.44
C LEU A 580 17.20 -2.93 -12.35
N ASN A 581 17.28 -4.14 -11.79
CA ASN A 581 17.00 -5.35 -12.57
C ASN A 581 15.52 -5.43 -12.96
N THR A 582 14.61 -5.23 -12.01
CA THR A 582 13.15 -5.23 -12.27
C THR A 582 12.77 -4.17 -13.31
N GLU A 583 13.39 -3.00 -13.26
CA GLU A 583 13.19 -1.94 -14.24
C GLU A 583 13.72 -2.33 -15.63
N ALA A 584 14.89 -2.97 -15.71
CA ALA A 584 15.41 -3.47 -16.98
C ALA A 584 14.50 -4.55 -17.60
N GLN A 585 13.93 -5.43 -16.77
CA GLN A 585 12.91 -6.40 -17.23
C GLN A 585 11.65 -5.67 -17.70
N ALA A 586 11.21 -4.62 -17.00
CA ALA A 586 10.08 -3.81 -17.42
C ALA A 586 10.31 -3.15 -18.79
N ALA A 587 11.51 -2.62 -19.02
CA ALA A 587 11.88 -2.06 -20.33
C ALA A 587 11.86 -3.12 -21.44
N ALA A 588 12.31 -4.34 -21.16
CA ALA A 588 12.26 -5.46 -22.09
C ALA A 588 10.81 -5.88 -22.43
N VAL A 589 9.93 -5.95 -21.43
CA VAL A 589 8.50 -6.23 -21.63
C VAL A 589 7.87 -5.19 -22.55
N PHE A 590 8.09 -3.90 -22.29
CA PHE A 590 7.58 -2.82 -23.15
C PHE A 590 8.00 -3.03 -24.60
N ASN A 591 9.29 -3.24 -24.86
CA ASN A 591 9.81 -3.45 -26.20
C ASN A 591 9.17 -4.67 -26.89
N SER A 592 8.97 -5.77 -26.17
CA SER A 592 8.39 -7.00 -26.73
C SER A 592 6.90 -6.86 -27.06
N GLU A 593 6.13 -6.20 -26.19
CA GLU A 593 4.68 -6.07 -26.35
C GLU A 593 4.31 -4.98 -27.37
N THR A 594 5.12 -3.92 -27.49
CA THR A 594 4.87 -2.85 -28.45
C THR A 594 5.53 -3.07 -29.82
N ALA A 595 6.38 -4.09 -30.01
CA ALA A 595 7.04 -4.35 -31.30
C ALA A 595 6.08 -4.68 -32.45
N ASN A 596 4.88 -5.16 -32.12
CA ASN A 596 3.83 -5.54 -33.08
C ASN A 596 2.60 -4.61 -33.04
N SER A 597 2.64 -3.55 -32.22
CA SER A 597 1.50 -2.64 -31.97
C SER A 597 1.55 -1.39 -32.85
#